data_AF-A0A7X8GU39-F1
#
_entry.id   AF-A0A7X8GU39-F1
#
_cell.length_a   1.000
_cell.length_b   1.000
_cell.length_c   1.000
_cell.angle_alpha   90.00
_cell.angle_beta   90.00
_cell.angle_gamma   90.00
#
_symmetry.space_group_name_H-M   'P 1'
#
loop_
_entity.id
_entity.type
_entity.pdbx_description
1 polymer ?
#
loop_
_entity_poly.entity_id
_entity_poly.type
_entity_poly.pdbx_seq_one_letter_code
_entity_poly.pdbx_strand_id
1 'polypeptide(L)'
;MKKNILILCAMILAFSSCSQGPKWQDLFNGTDLTGWEKLNGTAEFKVEDNTIIGISEMNTPNTFLATTEDYGDFILEFDFKVDDGLNSGVQFR
;
A
#
# COMPACT_ATOMS: atom_id res chain seq x y z
N MET A 1 32.65 -33.44 -23.47
CA MET A 1 32.48 -33.20 -22.02
C MET A 1 32.22 -31.73 -21.69
N LYS A 2 33.10 -30.79 -22.06
CA LYS A 2 32.92 -29.34 -21.77
C LYS A 2 31.65 -28.71 -22.38
N LYS A 3 31.25 -29.13 -23.60
CA LYS A 3 30.05 -28.63 -24.30
C LYS A 3 28.73 -29.04 -23.62
N ASN A 4 28.67 -30.26 -23.08
CA ASN A 4 27.49 -30.77 -22.37
C ASN A 4 27.34 -30.11 -20.99
N ILE A 5 28.46 -29.79 -20.32
CA ILE A 5 28.47 -29.00 -19.08
C ILE A 5 27.95 -27.58 -19.35
N LEU A 6 28.39 -26.95 -20.45
CA LEU A 6 27.92 -25.61 -20.82
C LEU A 6 26.41 -25.56 -21.12
N ILE A 7 25.89 -26.58 -21.81
CA ILE A 7 24.46 -26.72 -22.12
C ILE A 7 23.63 -26.97 -20.84
N LEU A 8 24.16 -27.75 -19.90
CA LEU A 8 23.50 -28.01 -18.62
C LEU A 8 23.47 -26.75 -17.73
N CYS A 9 24.54 -25.96 -17.69
CA CYS A 9 24.57 -24.68 -16.98
C CYS A 9 23.59 -23.66 -17.58
N ALA A 10 23.46 -23.60 -18.91
CA ALA A 10 22.50 -22.72 -19.59
C ALA A 10 21.03 -23.12 -19.29
N MET A 11 20.74 -24.42 -19.16
CA MET A 11 19.39 -24.88 -18.79
C MET A 11 19.05 -24.55 -17.33
N ILE A 12 19.98 -24.67 -16.39
CA ILE A 12 19.74 -24.35 -14.96
C ILE A 12 19.44 -22.85 -14.76
N LEU A 13 20.10 -21.97 -15.52
CA LEU A 13 19.82 -20.52 -15.51
C LEU A 13 18.43 -20.18 -16.09
N ALA A 14 17.94 -20.96 -17.05
CA ALA A 14 16.61 -20.74 -17.64
C ALA A 14 15.45 -21.15 -16.72
N PHE A 15 15.67 -22.10 -15.80
CA PHE A 15 14.65 -22.54 -14.83
C PHE A 15 14.55 -21.68 -13.57
N SER A 16 15.51 -20.77 -13.34
CA SER A 16 15.52 -19.90 -12.14
C SER A 16 14.60 -18.68 -12.26
N SER A 17 13.91 -18.50 -13.40
CA SER A 17 13.21 -17.26 -13.73
C SER A 17 11.70 -17.29 -13.49
N CYS A 18 11.14 -18.33 -12.86
CA CYS A 18 9.69 -18.48 -12.72
C CYS A 18 9.23 -18.67 -11.27
N SER A 19 9.49 -17.67 -10.42
CA SER A 19 8.67 -17.40 -9.25
C SER A 19 8.92 -15.97 -8.79
N GLN A 20 8.36 -14.99 -9.49
CA GLN A 20 8.20 -13.65 -8.92
C GLN A 20 6.85 -13.65 -8.22
N GLY A 21 6.86 -13.54 -6.89
CA GLY A 21 5.65 -13.29 -6.11
C GLY A 21 4.96 -12.00 -6.56
N PRO A 22 3.78 -11.67 -5.99
CA PRO A 22 3.10 -10.42 -6.30
C PRO A 22 4.06 -9.23 -6.12
N LYS A 23 4.07 -8.33 -7.11
CA LYS A 23 4.81 -7.08 -7.02
C LYS A 23 3.96 -6.10 -6.21
N TRP A 24 4.38 -5.85 -4.99
CA TRP A 24 3.74 -4.87 -4.12
C TRP A 24 4.19 -3.45 -4.46
N GLN A 25 3.29 -2.50 -4.27
CA GLN A 25 3.55 -1.07 -4.33
C GLN A 25 3.14 -0.48 -2.98
N ASP A 26 4.08 0.20 -2.33
CA ASP A 26 3.79 0.90 -1.08
C ASP A 26 2.97 2.15 -1.38
N LEU A 27 1.80 2.27 -0.73
CA LEU A 27 0.96 3.47 -0.81
C LEU A 27 1.42 4.57 0.14
N PHE A 28 2.06 4.19 1.26
CA PHE A 28 2.59 5.12 2.24
C PHE A 28 4.12 5.04 2.25
N ASN A 29 4.77 6.20 2.14
CA ASN A 29 6.22 6.31 2.04
C ASN A 29 6.95 6.25 3.40
N GLY A 30 6.21 6.19 4.52
CA GLY A 30 6.78 6.15 5.87
C GLY A 30 7.04 7.51 6.51
N THR A 31 7.03 8.60 5.74
CA THR A 31 7.50 9.92 6.19
C THR A 31 6.46 11.01 6.14
N ASP A 32 5.59 11.02 5.13
CA ASP A 32 4.59 12.07 4.92
C ASP A 32 3.40 11.58 4.08
N LEU A 33 2.49 12.50 3.78
CA LEU A 33 1.27 12.24 3.03
C LEU A 33 1.43 12.50 1.52
N THR A 34 2.66 12.47 0.98
CA THR A 34 2.86 12.57 -0.47
C THR A 34 2.15 11.41 -1.16
N GLY A 35 1.35 11.73 -2.19
CA GLY A 35 0.49 10.76 -2.88
C GLY A 35 -0.89 10.58 -2.25
N TRP A 36 -1.22 11.37 -1.22
CA TRP A 36 -2.53 11.39 -0.57
C TRP A 36 -3.18 12.77 -0.64
N GLU A 37 -4.50 12.79 -0.71
CA GLU A 37 -5.30 14.01 -0.62
C GLU A 37 -6.45 13.86 0.39
N LYS A 38 -6.79 14.97 1.05
CA LYS A 38 -7.92 15.02 1.98
C LYS A 38 -9.19 15.38 1.22
N LEU A 39 -10.22 14.57 1.38
CA LEU A 39 -11.53 14.78 0.78
C LEU A 39 -12.61 15.06 1.84
N ASN A 40 -13.52 15.96 1.49
CA ASN A 40 -14.73 16.32 2.22
C ASN A 40 -14.52 17.06 3.55
N GLY A 41 -14.66 16.36 4.69
CA GLY A 41 -14.68 16.98 6.01
C GLY A 41 -13.35 17.62 6.44
N THR A 42 -13.26 17.98 7.72
CA THR A 42 -12.15 18.77 8.26
C THR A 42 -11.17 18.00 9.12
N ALA A 43 -11.44 16.72 9.40
CA ALA A 43 -10.59 15.88 10.25
C ALA A 43 -9.12 15.94 9.81
N GLU A 44 -8.21 15.85 10.80
CA GLU A 44 -6.78 15.98 10.56
C GLU A 44 -6.17 14.60 10.27
N PHE A 45 -5.20 14.56 9.37
CA PHE A 45 -4.31 13.42 9.16
C PHE A 45 -2.87 13.88 9.34
N LYS A 46 -2.09 13.15 10.13
CA LYS A 46 -0.67 13.41 10.37
C LYS A 46 0.12 12.12 10.30
N VAL A 47 1.44 12.24 10.16
CA VAL A 47 2.36 11.10 10.25
C VAL A 47 3.11 11.16 11.56
N GLU A 48 3.08 10.07 12.32
CA GLU A 48 3.80 9.90 13.59
C GLU A 48 4.25 8.45 13.69
N ASP A 49 5.51 8.21 14.09
CA ASP A 49 6.09 6.87 14.25
C ASP A 49 5.82 5.92 13.07
N ASN A 50 6.09 6.40 11.84
CA ASN A 50 5.90 5.64 10.60
C ASN A 50 4.44 5.12 10.45
N THR A 51 3.47 5.89 10.95
CA THR A 51 2.04 5.56 10.91
C THR A 51 1.25 6.80 10.52
N ILE A 52 0.24 6.63 9.66
CA ILE A 52 -0.75 7.68 9.38
C ILE A 52 -1.78 7.67 10.51
N ILE A 53 -1.92 8.79 11.20
CA ILE A 53 -2.87 8.98 12.30
C ILE A 53 -3.99 9.91 11.83
N GLY A 54 -5.23 9.40 11.81
CA GLY A 54 -6.44 10.20 11.60
C GLY A 54 -7.04 10.66 12.93
N ILE A 55 -7.35 11.94 13.05
CA ILE A 55 -7.94 12.55 14.24
C ILE A 55 -9.38 12.97 13.92
N SER A 56 -10.35 12.23 14.44
CA SER A 56 -11.77 12.50 14.20
C SER A 56 -12.21 13.83 14.78
N GLU A 57 -13.12 14.51 14.08
CA GLU A 57 -13.72 15.76 14.50
C GLU A 57 -15.24 15.61 14.58
N MET A 58 -15.84 16.12 15.65
CA MET A 58 -17.28 16.06 15.86
C MET A 58 -18.01 17.14 15.06
N ASN A 59 -19.24 16.83 14.63
CA ASN A 59 -20.11 17.76 13.89
C ASN A 59 -19.59 18.16 12.50
N THR A 60 -18.78 17.32 11.87
CA THR A 60 -18.30 17.50 10.49
C THR A 60 -18.79 16.36 9.61
N PRO A 61 -18.84 16.53 8.28
CA PRO A 61 -18.96 15.39 7.38
C PRO A 61 -17.81 14.39 7.57
N ASN A 62 -17.97 13.19 7.00
CA ASN A 62 -16.87 12.24 6.91
C ASN A 62 -15.69 12.87 6.15
N THR A 63 -14.49 12.64 6.67
CA THR A 63 -13.25 13.06 6.04
C THR A 63 -12.51 11.82 5.57
N PHE A 64 -12.05 11.83 4.33
CA PHE A 64 -11.33 10.71 3.75
C PHE A 64 -9.90 11.15 3.42
N LEU A 65 -8.96 10.25 3.64
CA LEU A 65 -7.62 10.36 3.08
C LEU A 65 -7.56 9.38 1.91
N ALA A 66 -7.48 9.92 0.70
CA ALA A 66 -7.53 9.15 -0.55
C ALA A 66 -6.18 9.21 -1.27
N THR A 67 -5.84 8.16 -2.01
CA THR A 67 -4.68 8.19 -2.91
C THR A 67 -4.96 9.16 -4.05
N THR A 68 -3.94 9.88 -4.52
CA THR A 68 -4.06 10.77 -5.70
C THR A 68 -4.11 9.99 -7.02
N GLU A 69 -3.75 8.70 -6.99
CA GLU A 69 -3.78 7.80 -8.13
C GLU A 69 -5.02 6.90 -8.08
N ASP A 70 -5.53 6.55 -9.27
CA ASP A 70 -6.62 5.59 -9.45
C ASP A 70 -6.08 4.18 -9.69
N TYR A 71 -6.76 3.19 -9.09
CA TYR A 71 -6.38 1.78 -9.20
C TYR A 71 -7.51 0.94 -9.80
N GLY A 72 -7.15 0.07 -10.75
CA GLY A 72 -8.02 -0.97 -11.31
C GLY A 72 -8.10 -2.19 -10.39
N ASP A 73 -7.81 -3.39 -10.91
CA ASP A 73 -7.74 -4.60 -10.10
C ASP A 73 -6.50 -4.59 -9.22
N PHE A 74 -6.67 -4.80 -7.91
CA PHE A 74 -5.59 -4.77 -6.94
C PHE A 74 -5.82 -5.76 -5.80
N ILE A 75 -4.74 -6.03 -5.06
CA ILE A 75 -4.78 -6.59 -3.72
C ILE A 75 -4.28 -5.48 -2.80
N LEU A 76 -5.03 -5.18 -1.74
CA LEU A 76 -4.66 -4.21 -0.73
C LEU A 76 -4.34 -4.93 0.57
N GLU A 77 -3.18 -4.65 1.13
CA GLU A 77 -2.74 -5.12 2.45
C GLU A 77 -2.35 -3.90 3.28
N PHE A 78 -2.88 -3.81 4.50
CA PHE A 78 -2.58 -2.73 5.43
C PHE A 78 -2.90 -3.16 6.86
N ASP A 79 -2.16 -2.61 7.81
CA ASP A 79 -2.49 -2.69 9.23
C ASP A 79 -3.39 -1.52 9.63
N PHE A 80 -4.31 -1.78 10.55
CA PHE A 80 -5.26 -0.78 11.02
C PHE A 80 -5.54 -0.94 12.51
N LYS A 81 -5.69 0.21 13.18
CA LYS A 81 -6.14 0.30 14.56
C LYS A 81 -7.11 1.47 14.69
N VAL A 82 -8.15 1.29 15.49
CA VAL A 82 -9.13 2.33 15.83
C VAL A 82 -9.30 2.39 17.34
N ASP A 83 -9.41 3.60 17.87
CA ASP A 83 -9.69 3.82 19.28
C ASP A 83 -11.17 3.60 19.60
N ASP A 84 -11.46 3.27 20.86
CA ASP A 84 -12.81 2.98 21.32
C ASP A 84 -13.77 4.15 21.06
N GLY A 85 -14.94 3.83 20.50
CA GLY A 85 -15.98 4.82 20.19
C GLY A 85 -15.86 5.51 18.82
N LEU A 86 -14.80 5.22 18.05
CA LEU A 86 -14.65 5.71 16.69
C LEU A 86 -15.15 4.69 15.64
N ASN A 87 -15.51 5.21 14.47
CA ASN A 87 -15.82 4.42 13.28
C ASN A 87 -14.90 4.89 12.15
N SER A 88 -14.25 3.93 11.48
CA SER A 88 -13.41 4.18 10.32
C SER A 88 -13.47 2.95 9.39
N GLY A 89 -12.92 3.07 8.20
CA GLY A 89 -12.89 1.98 7.22
C GLY A 89 -12.14 2.36 5.96
N VAL A 90 -11.90 1.35 5.13
CA VAL A 90 -11.33 1.52 3.79
C VAL A 90 -12.45 1.52 2.75
N GLN A 91 -12.37 2.44 1.79
CA GLN A 91 -13.31 2.55 0.68
C GLN A 91 -12.56 2.55 -0.63
N PHE A 92 -13.15 1.91 -1.64
CA PHE A 92 -12.67 1.92 -3.01
C PHE A 92 -13.89 1.82 -3.93
N ARG A 93 -13.85 2.53 -5.06
CA ARG A 93 -14.82 2.49 -6.17
C ARG A 93 -16.29 2.63 -5.76
#